data_AF-A0A928WQF3-F1
#
_entry.id   AF-A0A928WQF3-F1
#
_cell.length_a   1.000
_cell.length_b   1.000
_cell.length_c   1.000
_cell.angle_alpha   90.00
_cell.angle_beta   90.00
_cell.angle_gamma   90.00
#
_symmetry.space_group_name_H-M   'P 1'
#
loop_
_entity.id
_entity.type
_entity.pdbx_description
1 polymer ?
#
loop_
_entity_poly.entity_id
_entity_poly.type
_entity_poly.pdbx_seq_one_letter_code
_entity_poly.pdbx_strand_id
1 'polypeptide(L)' 'MTADLSFRVVIDTNVVFEGLTKRGGAAGLAIEAWLAGLLTVYVSTALAYEYVDVLSRKLAGNEDEA' A
#
# COMPACT_ATOMS: atom_id res chain seq x y z
N MET A 1 8.32 -28.69 2.71
CA MET A 1 7.79 -27.50 2.03
C MET A 1 6.38 -27.28 2.55
N THR A 2 6.18 -26.30 3.42
CA THR A 2 4.82 -25.83 3.75
C THR A 2 4.31 -25.04 2.57
N ALA A 3 3.11 -25.35 2.09
CA ALA A 3 2.47 -24.54 1.06
C ALA A 3 2.22 -23.14 1.64
N ASP A 4 2.75 -22.12 0.97
CA ASP A 4 2.38 -20.75 1.23
C ASP A 4 0.91 -20.57 0.82
N LEU A 5 0.04 -20.42 1.82
CA LEU A 5 -1.40 -20.22 1.64
C LEU A 5 -1.76 -18.74 1.47
N SER A 6 -0.78 -17.84 1.43
CA SER A 6 -1.03 -16.41 1.25
C SER A 6 -1.54 -16.10 -0.17
N PHE A 7 -2.42 -15.11 -0.27
CA PHE A 7 -2.88 -14.64 -1.57
C PHE A 7 -1.78 -13.83 -2.24
N ARG A 8 -1.48 -14.15 -3.49
CA ARG A 8 -0.51 -13.41 -4.31
C ARG A 8 -1.22 -12.27 -5.02
N VAL A 9 -0.85 -11.04 -4.69
CA VAL A 9 -1.59 -9.86 -5.14
C VAL A 9 -0.66 -8.75 -5.61
N VAL A 10 -1.19 -7.88 -6.45
CA VAL A 10 -0.65 -6.53 -6.70
C VAL A 10 -1.64 -5.56 -6.08
N ILE A 11 -1.16 -4.65 -5.26
CA ILE A 11 -2.02 -3.64 -4.62
C ILE A 11 -2.06 -2.40 -5.52
N ASP A 12 -3.23 -1.79 -5.74
CA ASP A 12 -3.30 -0.53 -6.47
C ASP A 12 -2.67 0.62 -5.67
N THR A 13 -2.08 1.59 -6.37
CA THR A 13 -1.42 2.75 -5.74
C THR A 13 -2.37 3.54 -4.84
N ASN A 14 -3.64 3.70 -5.22
CA ASN A 14 -4.60 4.43 -4.38
C ASN A 14 -4.98 3.66 -3.13
N VAL A 15 -5.00 2.32 -3.20
CA VAL A 15 -5.25 1.46 -2.02
C VAL A 15 -4.08 1.57 -1.05
N VAL A 16 -2.83 1.59 -1.55
CA VAL A 16 -1.65 1.85 -0.70
C VAL A 16 -1.75 3.23 -0.06
N PHE A 17 -2.00 4.28 -0.85
CA PHE A 17 -2.10 5.64 -0.33
C PHE A 17 -3.21 5.78 0.71
N GLU A 18 -4.41 5.29 0.42
CA GLU A 18 -5.55 5.36 1.33
C GLU A 18 -5.30 4.57 2.61
N GLY A 19 -4.80 3.33 2.49
CA GLY A 19 -4.52 2.46 3.62
C GLY A 19 -3.40 2.99 4.54
N LEU A 20 -2.48 3.80 4.01
CA LEU A 20 -1.44 4.46 4.82
C LEU A 20 -1.88 5.79 5.45
N THR A 21 -2.86 6.48 4.86
CA THR A 21 -3.25 7.84 5.28
C THR A 21 -4.57 7.92 6.05
N LYS A 22 -5.47 6.96 5.84
CA LYS A 22 -6.77 6.91 6.51
C LYS A 22 -6.81 5.76 7.50
N ARG A 23 -7.51 5.98 8.62
CA ARG A 23 -7.73 4.95 9.63
C ARG A 23 -8.91 4.06 9.23
N GLY A 24 -8.68 2.74 9.22
CA GLY A 24 -9.70 1.73 8.95
C GLY A 24 -10.14 1.64 7.48
N GLY A 25 -11.29 1.01 7.25
CA GLY A 25 -11.85 0.80 5.91
C GLY A 25 -11.18 -0.35 5.14
N ALA A 26 -11.66 -0.63 3.93
CA ALA A 26 -11.19 -1.76 3.13
C ALA A 26 -9.70 -1.64 2.75
N ALA A 27 -9.23 -0.44 2.44
CA ALA A 27 -7.82 -0.19 2.14
C ALA A 27 -6.93 -0.43 3.38
N GLY A 28 -7.36 0.05 4.56
CA GLY A 28 -6.68 -0.24 5.83
C GLY A 28 -6.61 -1.74 6.12
N LEU A 29 -7.72 -2.47 5.95
CA LEU A 29 -7.76 -3.93 6.11
C LEU A 29 -6.81 -4.65 5.14
N ALA A 30 -6.66 -4.17 3.89
CA ALA A 30 -5.72 -4.73 2.94
C ALA A 30 -4.27 -4.55 3.40
N ILE A 31 -3.93 -3.38 3.96
CA ILE A 31 -2.59 -3.12 4.52
C ILE A 31 -2.36 -3.97 5.78
N GLU A 32 -3.34 -4.08 6.68
CA GLU A 32 -3.25 -4.95 7.86
C GLU A 32 -3.05 -6.42 7.48
N ALA A 33 -3.79 -6.92 6.48
CA ALA A 33 -3.63 -8.29 5.98
C ALA A 33 -2.26 -8.53 5.35
N TRP A 34 -1.71 -7.53 4.64
CA TRP A 34 -0.33 -7.59 4.14
C TRP A 34 0.68 -7.65 5.29
N LEU A 35 0.58 -6.76 6.28
CA LEU A 35 1.46 -6.74 7.46
C LEU A 35 1.36 -8.02 8.30
N ALA A 36 0.19 -8.65 8.33
CA ALA A 36 -0.05 -9.94 8.99
C ALA A 36 0.46 -11.16 8.19
N GLY A 37 1.03 -10.97 6.99
CA GLY A 37 1.54 -12.04 6.14
C GLY A 37 0.47 -12.88 5.45
N LEU A 38 -0.79 -12.41 5.43
CA LEU A 38 -1.89 -13.07 4.71
C LEU A 38 -1.85 -12.80 3.20
N LEU A 39 -1.15 -11.75 2.80
CA LEU A 39 -0.91 -11.36 1.41
C LEU A 39 0.58 -11.41 1.09
N THR A 40 0.94 -12.08 -0.01
CA THR A 40 2.23 -11.89 -0.66
C THR A 40 2.07 -10.84 -1.74
N VAL A 41 2.57 -9.64 -1.46
CA VAL A 41 2.46 -8.49 -2.37
C VAL A 41 3.61 -8.48 -3.37
N TYR A 42 3.27 -8.39 -4.64
CA TYR A 42 4.21 -8.22 -5.73
C TYR A 42 4.14 -6.80 -6.27
N VAL A 43 5.29 -6.29 -6.67
CA VAL A 43 5.43 -4.96 -7.28
C VAL A 43 6.35 -5.09 -8.48
N SER A 44 5.95 -4.52 -9.62
CA SER A 44 6.86 -4.34 -10.76
C SER A 44 7.71 -3.11 -10.53
N THR A 45 8.86 -3.00 -11.21
CA THR A 45 9.69 -1.80 -11.13
C THR A 45 8.92 -0.53 -11.51
N ALA A 46 8.04 -0.59 -12.53
CA ALA A 46 7.22 0.54 -12.93
C ALA A 46 6.23 0.96 -11.83
N LEU A 47 5.57 0.00 -11.18
CA LEU A 47 4.62 0.27 -10.10
C LEU A 47 5.32 0.81 -8.85
N ALA A 48 6.54 0.34 -8.55
CA ALA A 48 7.34 0.88 -7.46
C ALA A 48 7.69 2.37 -7.68
N TYR A 49 8.05 2.76 -8.91
CA TYR A 49 8.28 4.17 -9.23
C TYR A 49 7.00 5.00 -9.11
N GLU A 50 5.86 4.47 -9.56
CA GLU A 50 4.56 5.13 -9.41
C GLU A 50 4.19 5.34 -7.94
N TYR A 51 4.40 4.34 -7.08
CA TYR A 51 4.17 4.47 -5.64
C TYR A 51 5.00 5.62 -5.05
N VAL A 52 6.30 5.66 -5.36
CA VAL A 52 7.18 6.70 -4.85
C VAL A 52 6.72 8.09 -5.30
N ASP A 53 6.41 8.26 -6.59
CA ASP A 53 5.93 9.55 -7.14
C ASP A 53 4.59 9.98 -6.52
N VAL A 54 3.61 9.07 -6.44
CA VAL A 54 2.29 9.38 -5.89
C VAL A 54 2.35 9.65 -4.39
N LEU A 55 3.03 8.80 -3.62
CA LEU A 55 3.14 8.98 -2.16
C LEU A 55 3.92 10.25 -1.83
N SER A 56 5.04 10.52 -2.51
CA SER A 56 5.85 11.72 -2.24
C SER A 56 5.06 13.01 -2.50
N ARG A 57 4.33 13.09 -3.62
CA ARG A 57 3.52 14.28 -3.92
C ARG A 57 2.33 14.45 -2.99
N LYS A 58 1.59 13.36 -2.72
CA LYS A 58 0.37 13.45 -1.92
C LYS A 58 0.64 13.62 -0.42
N LEU A 59 1.79 13.15 0.09
CA LEU A 59 2.18 13.31 1.50
C LEU A 59 2.95 14.61 1.77
N ALA A 60 3.54 15.25 0.77
CA ALA A 60 4.22 16.54 0.92
C ALA A 60 3.26 17.73 1.16
N GLY A 61 1.94 17.53 1.11
CA GLY A 61 0.93 18.57 1.30
C GLY A 61 0.68 19.01 2.75
N ASN A 62 1.71 19.11 3.60
CA ASN A 62 1.62 19.60 5.00
C ASN A 62 2.76 20.61 5.32
N GLU A 63 3.04 21.59 4.46
CA GLU A 63 3.99 22.68 4.80
C GLU A 63 3.49 24.12 4.56
N ASP A 64 2.19 24.37 4.31
CA ASP A 64 1.70 25.76 4.15
C ASP A 64 0.35 26.04 4.86
N GLU A 65 0.26 25.78 6.17
CA GLU A 65 -0.68 26.46 7.08
C GLU A 65 0.00 26.73 8.43
N ALA A 66 0.84 27.77 8.49
CA ALA A 66 1.24 28.46 9.72
C ALA A 66 1.68 29.90 9.42
#